data_AF-A0A4Y2LQV0-F1
#
_entry.id   AF-A0A4Y2LQV0-F1
#
_cell.length_a   1.000
_cell.length_b   1.000
_cell.length_c   1.000
_cell.angle_alpha   90.00
_cell.angle_beta   90.00
_cell.angle_gamma   90.00
#
_symmetry.space_group_name_H-M   'P 1'
#
loop_
_entity.id
_entity.type
_entity.pdbx_description
1 polymer ?
#
loop_
_entity_poly.entity_id
_entity_poly.type
_entity_poly.pdbx_seq_one_letter_code
_entity_poly.pdbx_strand_id
1 'polypeptide(L)'
;MFIFGGPKKCDLKILAEELVEKVDDSHKLKDLKKMILAPKEYDEECAKEWLNTIINERKEKEEIQERRRQAEIAERKLQEKIQISRTETSRRNSN
;
A
#
# COMPACT_ATOMS: atom_id res chain seq x y z
N MET A 1 21.20 21.74 8.74
CA MET A 1 19.80 21.91 8.33
C MET A 1 19.19 20.50 8.23
N PHE A 2 18.17 20.14 9.01
CA PHE A 2 17.54 18.81 8.95
C PHE A 2 16.18 18.93 8.23
N ILE A 3 16.10 18.47 6.98
CA ILE A 3 14.95 18.72 6.07
C ILE A 3 13.76 17.78 6.39
N PHE A 4 13.91 16.83 7.32
CA PHE A 4 12.85 15.90 7.74
C PHE A 4 11.98 16.44 8.88
N GLY A 5 11.42 17.64 8.72
CA GLY A 5 10.51 18.28 9.69
C GLY A 5 9.04 17.85 9.59
N GLY A 6 8.69 17.00 8.61
CA GLY A 6 7.29 16.73 8.23
C GLY A 6 6.77 15.28 8.31
N PRO A 7 7.53 14.21 7.99
CA PRO A 7 6.94 12.87 7.87
C PRO A 7 6.67 12.21 9.22
N LYS A 8 5.57 11.45 9.33
CA LYS A 8 5.24 10.68 10.53
C LYS A 8 6.24 9.53 10.69
N LYS A 9 6.42 9.01 11.91
CA LYS A 9 7.31 7.85 12.18
C LYS A 9 6.99 6.67 11.23
N CYS A 10 5.72 6.49 10.86
CA CYS A 10 5.28 5.46 9.93
C CYS A 10 5.87 5.64 8.52
N ASP A 11 5.92 6.86 7.99
CA ASP A 11 6.46 7.12 6.65
C ASP A 11 7.98 6.88 6.63
N LEU A 12 8.68 7.30 7.68
CA LEU A 12 10.13 7.06 7.85
C LEU A 12 10.47 5.58 8.07
N LYS A 13 9.58 4.80 8.70
CA LYS A 13 9.77 3.36 8.87
C LYS A 13 9.69 2.65 7.52
N ILE A 14 8.66 2.94 6.73
CA ILE A 14 8.50 2.38 5.38
C ILE A 14 9.70 2.76 4.51
N LEU A 15 10.12 4.04 4.53
CA LEU A 15 11.32 4.50 3.82
C LEU A 15 12.58 3.73 4.19
N ALA A 16 12.77 3.49 5.49
CA ALA A 16 13.93 2.75 5.97
C ALA A 16 13.82 1.25 5.65
N GLU A 17 12.63 0.65 5.65
CA GLU A 17 12.40 -0.77 5.34
C GLU A 17 12.63 -1.07 3.85
N GLU A 18 12.25 -0.14 2.97
CA GLU A 18 12.50 -0.21 1.52
C GLU A 18 13.99 0.03 1.18
N LEU A 19 14.68 0.89 1.94
CA LEU A 19 16.13 1.15 1.74
C LEU A 19 17.04 0.15 2.48
N VAL A 20 16.56 -0.43 3.58
CA VAL A 20 17.29 -1.34 4.47
C VAL A 20 16.38 -2.51 4.83
N GLU A 21 16.72 -3.69 4.33
CA GLU A 21 15.98 -4.96 4.43
C GLU A 21 15.59 -5.40 5.87
N LYS A 22 16.13 -4.75 6.92
CA LYS A 22 15.83 -5.04 8.33
C LYS A 22 15.60 -3.77 9.14
N VAL A 23 14.38 -3.26 9.12
CA VAL A 23 13.90 -2.22 10.04
C VAL A 23 13.04 -2.84 11.12
N ASP A 24 13.55 -2.83 12.35
CA ASP A 24 12.78 -3.23 13.54
C ASP A 24 11.94 -2.06 14.08
N ASP A 25 10.70 -2.31 14.51
CA ASP A 25 9.76 -1.31 15.06
C ASP A 25 10.29 -0.57 16.30
N SER A 26 11.26 -1.17 16.99
CA SER A 26 12.00 -0.61 18.13
C SER A 26 12.92 0.56 17.73
N HIS A 27 13.26 0.68 16.44
CA HIS A 27 14.13 1.76 15.98
C HIS A 27 13.52 3.14 16.25
N LYS A 28 14.33 4.02 16.82
CA LYS A 28 13.93 5.41 17.07
C LYS A 28 13.91 6.17 15.74
N LEU A 29 13.12 7.24 15.68
CA LEU A 29 13.03 8.12 14.51
C LEU A 29 14.41 8.61 14.01
N LYS A 30 15.34 8.82 14.95
CA LYS A 30 16.72 9.25 14.65
C LYS A 30 17.52 8.15 13.93
N ASP A 31 17.30 6.90 14.28
CA ASP A 31 18.01 5.76 13.70
C ASP A 31 17.46 5.45 12.30
N LEU A 32 16.14 5.52 12.12
CA LEU A 32 15.51 5.45 10.79
C LEU A 32 16.04 6.56 9.87
N LYS A 33 16.13 7.80 10.36
CA LYS A 33 16.73 8.92 9.61
C LYS A 33 18.19 8.66 9.25
N LYS A 34 18.97 8.09 10.19
CA LYS A 34 20.38 7.74 9.94
C LYS A 34 20.54 6.59 8.97
N MET A 35 19.63 5.62 8.95
CA MET A 35 19.62 4.53 7.97
C MET A 35 19.31 5.06 6.57
N ILE A 36 18.33 5.95 6.45
CA ILE A 36 17.98 6.62 5.18
C ILE A 36 19.13 7.52 4.68
N LEU A 37 19.81 8.23 5.60
CA LEU A 37 21.00 9.03 5.28
C LEU A 37 22.33 8.26 5.34
N ALA A 38 22.31 6.95 5.64
CA ALA A 38 23.52 6.16 5.82
C ALA A 38 24.40 6.11 4.56
N PRO A 39 23.86 6.07 3.32
CA PRO A 39 24.70 6.16 2.15
C PRO A 39 25.12 7.62 1.98
N LYS A 40 26.36 7.92 2.37
CA LYS A 40 27.05 9.22 2.29
C LYS A 40 27.05 9.89 0.90
N GLU A 41 26.51 9.24 -0.12
CA GLU A 41 26.56 9.65 -1.53
C GLU A 41 25.19 10.03 -2.13
N TYR A 42 24.09 9.97 -1.37
CA TYR A 42 22.80 10.41 -1.90
C TYR A 42 22.70 11.93 -1.91
N ASP A 43 22.82 12.50 -3.11
CA ASP A 43 22.56 13.91 -3.39
C ASP A 43 21.08 14.25 -3.13
N GLU A 44 20.76 15.53 -2.88
CA GLU A 44 19.39 15.95 -2.55
C GLU A 44 18.40 15.64 -3.69
N GLU A 45 18.88 15.63 -4.95
CA GLU A 45 18.09 15.21 -6.12
C GLU A 45 17.78 13.71 -6.10
N CYS A 46 18.73 12.86 -5.74
CA CYS A 46 18.50 11.42 -5.63
C CYS A 46 17.48 11.12 -4.53
N ALA A 47 17.55 11.80 -3.38
CA ALA A 47 16.54 11.66 -2.33
C ALA A 47 15.14 12.08 -2.81
N LYS A 48 15.05 13.10 -3.66
CA LYS A 48 13.79 13.59 -4.23
C LYS A 48 13.20 12.62 -5.25
N GLU A 49 14.00 12.05 -6.13
CA GLU A 49 13.56 11.00 -7.05
C GLU A 49 13.09 9.75 -6.30
N TRP A 50 13.83 9.32 -5.28
CA TRP A 50 13.44 8.18 -4.45
C TRP A 50 12.12 8.42 -3.72
N LEU A 51 11.91 9.62 -3.16
CA LEU A 51 10.63 9.97 -2.56
C LEU A 51 9.48 9.92 -3.57
N ASN A 52 9.70 10.38 -4.80
CA ASN A 52 8.70 10.32 -5.86
C ASN A 52 8.37 8.88 -6.28
N THR A 53 9.38 8.02 -6.43
CA THR A 53 9.19 6.60 -6.74
C THR A 53 8.37 5.91 -5.66
N ILE A 54 8.69 6.16 -4.39
CA ILE A 54 7.99 5.57 -3.25
C ILE A 54 6.55 6.08 -3.15
N ILE A 55 6.29 7.37 -3.43
CA ILE A 55 4.93 7.91 -3.51
C ILE A 55 4.15 7.22 -4.64
N ASN A 56 4.78 6.99 -5.79
CA ASN A 56 4.14 6.34 -6.92
C ASN A 56 3.82 4.86 -6.64
N GLU A 57 4.75 4.11 -6.05
CA GLU A 57 4.53 2.72 -5.64
C GLU A 57 3.43 2.58 -4.59
N ARG A 58 3.33 3.51 -3.64
CA ARG A 58 2.21 3.55 -2.68
C ARG A 58 0.88 3.74 -3.39
N LYS A 59 0.82 4.68 -4.34
CA LYS A 59 -0.39 4.95 -5.13
C LYS A 59 -0.81 3.73 -5.94
N GLU A 60 0.14 3.02 -6.52
CA GLU A 60 -0.11 1.77 -7.25
C GLU A 60 -0.62 0.66 -6.34
N LYS A 61 0.00 0.46 -5.17
CA LYS A 61 -0.47 -0.53 -4.17
C LYS A 61 -1.89 -0.23 -3.67
N GLU A 62 -2.21 1.04 -3.38
CA GLU A 62 -3.56 1.45 -3.00
C GLU A 62 -4.57 1.22 -4.15
N GLU A 63 -4.20 1.55 -5.39
CA GLU A 63 -5.07 1.29 -6.55
C GLU A 63 -5.32 -0.21 -6.75
N ILE A 64 -4.30 -1.05 -6.63
CA ILE A 64 -4.44 -2.50 -6.72
C ILE A 64 -5.37 -3.02 -5.62
N GLN A 65 -5.21 -2.54 -4.39
CA GLN A 65 -6.04 -2.96 -3.26
C GLN A 65 -7.51 -2.55 -3.45
N GLU A 66 -7.75 -1.33 -3.92
CA GLU A 66 -9.09 -0.83 -4.25
C GLU A 66 -9.72 -1.62 -5.40
N ARG A 67 -8.95 -1.90 -6.47
CA ARG A 67 -9.41 -2.76 -7.58
C ARG A 67 -9.77 -4.16 -7.09
N ARG A 68 -8.97 -4.76 -6.20
CA ARG A 68 -9.28 -6.08 -5.61
C ARG A 68 -10.57 -6.04 -4.80
N ARG A 69 -10.77 -4.98 -4.02
CA ARG A 69 -12.01 -4.78 -3.25
C ARG A 69 -13.23 -4.65 -4.16
N GLN A 70 -13.13 -3.89 -5.24
CA GLN A 70 -14.21 -3.75 -6.21
C GLN A 70 -14.49 -5.07 -6.95
N ALA A 71 -13.45 -5.83 -7.31
CA ALA A 71 -13.59 -7.13 -7.92
C ALA A 71 -14.33 -8.12 -7.00
N GLU A 72 -13.99 -8.15 -5.71
CA GLU A 72 -14.66 -9.00 -4.72
C GLU A 72 -16.15 -8.63 -4.58
N ILE A 73 -16.48 -7.34 -4.56
CA ILE A 73 -17.88 -6.87 -4.52
C ILE A 73 -18.63 -7.26 -5.80
N ALA A 74 -17.99 -7.15 -6.96
CA ALA A 74 -18.59 -7.52 -8.24
C ALA A 74 -18.85 -9.04 -8.32
N GLU A 75 -17.91 -9.85 -7.83
CA GLU A 75 -18.05 -11.31 -7.78
C GLU A 75 -19.20 -11.73 -6.86
N ARG A 76 -19.28 -11.16 -5.64
CA ARG A 76 -20.40 -11.42 -4.72
C ARG A 76 -21.75 -11.08 -5.35
N LYS A 77 -21.87 -9.91 -6.00
CA LYS A 77 -23.10 -9.52 -6.70
C LYS A 77 -23.46 -10.47 -7.83
N LEU A 78 -22.47 -11.01 -8.55
CA LEU A 78 -22.71 -11.99 -9.61
C LEU A 78 -23.23 -13.31 -9.02
N GLN A 79 -22.62 -13.79 -7.93
CA GLN A 79 -23.08 -15.00 -7.25
C GLN A 79 -24.51 -14.86 -6.72
N GLU A 80 -24.85 -13.72 -6.09
CA GLU A 80 -26.22 -13.46 -5.61
C GLU A 80 -27.23 -13.48 -6.76
N LYS A 81 -26.93 -12.87 -7.91
CA LYS A 81 -27.81 -12.91 -9.09
C LYS A 81 -28.03 -14.33 -9.61
N ILE A 82 -26.98 -15.14 -9.69
CA ILE A 82 -27.07 -16.53 -10.13
C ILE A 82 -27.92 -17.34 -9.14
N GLN A 83 -27.73 -17.12 -7.84
CA GLN A 83 -28.46 -17.82 -6.79
C GLN A 83 -29.95 -17.45 -6.82
N ILE A 84 -30.29 -16.16 -6.96
CA ILE A 84 -31.68 -15.70 -7.12
C ILE A 84 -32.31 -16.36 -8.34
N SER A 85 -31.66 -16.28 -9.51
CA SER A 85 -32.18 -16.88 -10.75
C SER A 85 -32.43 -18.39 -10.64
N ARG A 86 -31.52 -19.13 -9.97
CA ARG A 86 -31.74 -20.56 -9.68
C ARG A 86 -32.96 -20.78 -8.79
N THR A 87 -33.11 -20.01 -7.71
CA THR A 87 -34.27 -20.16 -6.81
C THR A 87 -35.60 -19.82 -7.48
N GLU A 88 -35.63 -18.81 -8.36
CA GLU A 88 -36.83 -18.46 -9.14
C GLU A 88 -37.19 -19.55 -10.15
N THR A 89 -36.20 -20.18 -10.76
CA THR A 89 -36.40 -21.27 -11.72
C THR A 89 -36.92 -22.53 -11.03
N SER A 90 -36.36 -22.89 -9.87
CA SER A 90 -36.86 -24.00 -9.04
C SER A 90 -38.27 -23.75 -8.52
N ARG A 91 -38.63 -22.51 -8.15
CA ARG A 91 -40.01 -22.15 -7.78
C ARG A 91 -40.97 -22.32 -8.95
N ARG A 92 -40.60 -21.89 -10.16
CA ARG A 92 -41.44 -22.03 -11.36
C ARG A 92 -41.65 -23.49 -11.77
N ASN A 93 -40.66 -24.36 -11.59
CA ASN A 93 -40.78 -25.77 -11.95
C ASN A 93 -41.51 -26.63 -10.89
N SER A 94 -41.86 -26.05 -9.73
CA SER A 94 -42.51 -26.76 -8.61
C SER A 94 -43.96 -26.35 -8.38
N ASN A 95 -44.52 -25.50 -9.27
CA ASN A 95 -45.88 -24.94 -9.22
C ASN A 95 -46.63 -25.32 -10.51
#